data_AF-A0A8R1XWV6-F1
#
_entry.id   AF-A0A8R1XWV6-F1
#
_cell.length_a   1.000
_cell.length_b   1.000
_cell.length_c   1.000
_cell.angle_alpha   90.00
_cell.angle_beta   90.00
_cell.angle_gamma   90.00
#
_symmetry.space_group_name_H-M   'P 1'
#
loop_
_entity.id
_entity.type
_entity.pdbx_description
1 polymer ?
#
loop_
_entity_poly.entity_id
_entity_poly.type
_entity_poly.pdbx_seq_one_letter_code
_entity_poly.pdbx_strand_id
1 'polypeptide(L)'
;MIFTIISLLIRIVLCKGDYCGENKIPFGIEVYPNAQPLLHCSRPACFERRYADCDDRARRKSCESNDSWVGGFEKGHGNHEPLYVLCCEFEGLADHSSPLYQTIIKPGQYFEGEEQAEEETDTVVSFDVITNFKMIRSPNLSIFYEMTVRRLRCYELPPVDKIKRVRRWP
;
A
#
# COMPACT_ATOMS: atom_id res chain seq x y z
N MET A 1 -15.47 14.72 -32.90
CA MET A 1 -16.14 13.98 -31.82
C MET A 1 -15.62 12.55 -31.65
N ILE A 2 -15.50 11.73 -32.70
CA ILE A 2 -14.94 10.36 -32.57
C ILE A 2 -13.48 10.38 -32.10
N PHE A 3 -12.63 11.23 -32.70
CA PHE A 3 -11.21 11.35 -32.30
C PHE A 3 -11.01 11.80 -30.84
N THR A 4 -11.87 12.68 -30.33
CA THR A 4 -11.81 13.13 -28.92
C THR A 4 -12.21 12.00 -27.97
N ILE A 5 -13.22 11.19 -28.34
CA ILE A 5 -13.61 10.00 -27.56
C ILE A 5 -12.50 8.95 -27.59
N ILE A 6 -11.91 8.66 -28.75
CA ILE A 6 -10.78 7.72 -28.87
C ILE A 6 -9.59 8.18 -28.03
N SER A 7 -9.23 9.47 -28.09
CA SER A 7 -8.14 10.02 -27.28
C SER A 7 -8.42 9.90 -25.78
N LEU A 8 -9.66 10.16 -25.35
CA LEU A 8 -10.08 10.00 -23.95
C LEU A 8 -10.00 8.53 -23.51
N LEU A 9 -10.49 7.60 -24.32
CA LEU A 9 -10.41 6.16 -24.03
C LEU A 9 -8.96 5.68 -23.93
N ILE A 10 -8.07 6.13 -24.83
CA ILE A 10 -6.64 5.83 -24.77
C ILE A 10 -6.02 6.33 -23.46
N ARG A 11 -6.36 7.56 -23.03
CA ARG A 11 -5.87 8.11 -21.75
C ARG A 11 -6.35 7.30 -20.55
N ILE A 12 -7.59 6.82 -20.57
CA ILE A 12 -8.13 5.98 -19.48
C ILE A 12 -7.39 4.64 -19.40
N VAL A 13 -7.11 4.00 -20.54
CA VAL A 13 -6.35 2.74 -20.61
C VAL A 13 -4.90 2.90 -20.11
N LEU A 14 -4.36 4.12 -20.09
CA LEU A 14 -3.02 4.42 -19.60
C LEU A 14 -2.93 4.57 -18.07
N CYS A 15 -4.05 4.65 -17.35
CA CYS A 15 -4.01 4.69 -15.88
C CYS A 15 -3.75 3.29 -15.34
N LYS A 16 -2.48 2.95 -15.13
CA LYS A 16 -2.07 1.62 -14.67
C LYS A 16 -1.44 1.71 -13.29
N GLY A 17 -2.15 2.15 -12.26
CA GLY A 17 -1.61 2.14 -10.90
C GLY A 17 -2.70 1.96 -9.87
N ASP A 18 -2.33 1.38 -8.73
CA ASP A 18 -3.21 1.25 -7.58
C ASP A 18 -2.61 2.04 -6.42
N TYR A 19 -3.42 2.83 -5.74
CA TYR A 19 -2.99 3.71 -4.66
C TYR A 19 -4.03 3.73 -3.55
N CYS A 20 -3.59 3.66 -2.29
CA CYS A 20 -4.46 3.77 -1.13
C CYS A 20 -4.77 5.23 -0.78
N GLY A 21 -3.93 6.18 -1.21
CA GLY A 21 -3.98 7.56 -0.75
C GLY A 21 -3.48 7.70 0.69
N GLU A 22 -3.58 8.91 1.25
CA GLU A 22 -2.96 9.24 2.55
C GLU A 22 -3.75 8.73 3.77
N ASN A 23 -5.01 8.34 3.60
CA ASN A 23 -5.95 8.06 4.68
C ASN A 23 -6.52 6.62 4.65
N LYS A 24 -5.81 5.73 3.97
CA LYS A 24 -6.05 4.28 3.90
C LYS A 24 -4.70 3.57 3.94
N ILE A 25 -4.73 2.28 4.25
CA ILE A 25 -3.52 1.45 4.37
C ILE A 25 -3.55 0.27 3.39
N PRO A 26 -2.39 -0.21 2.94
CA PRO A 26 -2.27 -1.41 2.10
C PRO A 26 -2.42 -2.69 2.96
N PHE A 27 -3.59 -3.34 2.95
CA PHE A 27 -3.80 -4.54 3.78
C PHE A 27 -3.67 -5.85 2.98
N GLY A 28 -3.80 -5.80 1.65
CA GLY A 28 -3.79 -7.00 0.82
C GLY A 28 -3.18 -6.79 -0.55
N ILE A 29 -2.70 -7.89 -1.14
CA ILE A 29 -2.16 -7.95 -2.50
C ILE A 29 -2.73 -9.20 -3.19
N GLU A 30 -3.24 -9.03 -4.39
CA GLU A 30 -3.49 -10.13 -5.32
C GLU A 30 -2.49 -10.03 -6.48
N VAL A 31 -1.93 -11.15 -6.92
CA VAL A 31 -1.12 -11.20 -8.14
C VAL A 31 -1.79 -12.12 -9.13
N TYR A 32 -2.27 -11.55 -10.22
CA TYR A 32 -2.92 -12.30 -11.28
C TYR A 32 -1.97 -13.31 -11.95
N PRO A 33 -2.49 -14.35 -12.64
CA PRO A 33 -1.66 -15.33 -13.35
C PRO A 33 -0.70 -14.73 -14.38
N ASN A 34 -0.99 -13.54 -14.91
CA ASN A 34 -0.11 -12.78 -15.80
C ASN A 34 0.97 -11.95 -15.06
N ALA A 35 1.19 -12.22 -13.78
CA ALA A 35 2.11 -11.52 -12.87
C ALA A 35 1.77 -10.04 -12.61
N GLN A 36 0.57 -9.57 -12.95
CA GLN A 36 0.15 -8.20 -12.64
C GLN A 36 -0.35 -8.13 -11.18
N PRO A 37 0.22 -7.24 -10.34
CA PRO A 37 -0.23 -7.07 -8.97
C PRO A 37 -1.46 -6.16 -8.93
N LEU A 38 -2.31 -6.37 -7.92
CA LEU A 38 -3.42 -5.54 -7.51
C LEU A 38 -3.28 -5.24 -6.02
N LEU A 39 -3.40 -3.98 -5.63
CA LEU A 39 -3.35 -3.55 -4.23
C LEU A 39 -4.76 -3.40 -3.64
N HIS A 40 -4.97 -3.98 -2.46
CA HIS A 40 -6.18 -3.80 -1.67
C HIS A 40 -5.94 -2.83 -0.52
N CYS A 41 -6.80 -1.83 -0.42
CA CYS A 41 -6.69 -0.74 0.55
C CYS A 41 -7.90 -0.71 1.48
N SER A 42 -7.67 -0.61 2.78
CA SER A 42 -8.72 -0.47 3.80
C SER A 42 -8.51 0.78 4.64
N ARG A 43 -9.51 1.13 5.45
CA ARG A 43 -9.42 2.22 6.43
C ARG A 43 -9.78 1.65 7.80
N PRO A 44 -8.80 1.11 8.55
CA PRO A 44 -9.05 0.55 9.86
C PRO A 44 -9.67 1.59 10.80
N ALA A 45 -10.60 1.16 11.66
CA ALA A 45 -11.36 2.07 12.53
C ALA A 45 -10.45 2.97 13.38
N CYS A 46 -9.38 2.40 13.96
CA CYS A 46 -8.45 3.15 14.79
C CYS A 46 -7.51 4.07 13.97
N PHE A 47 -7.49 3.98 12.64
CA PHE A 47 -6.72 4.85 11.74
C PHE A 47 -7.59 5.93 11.05
N GLU A 48 -8.91 5.93 11.25
CA GLU A 48 -9.84 6.77 10.49
C GLU A 48 -9.55 8.30 10.55
N ARG A 49 -8.89 8.77 11.60
CA ARG A 49 -8.56 10.20 11.80
C ARG A 49 -7.07 10.51 11.61
N ARG A 50 -6.30 9.58 11.04
CA ARG A 50 -4.87 9.70 10.80
C ARG A 50 -4.59 9.78 9.30
N TYR A 51 -3.48 10.43 8.97
CA TYR A 51 -3.00 10.65 7.61
C TYR A 51 -1.51 10.35 7.58
N ALA A 52 -1.06 9.65 6.55
CA ALA A 52 0.35 9.42 6.27
C ALA A 52 0.90 10.51 5.33
N ASP A 53 2.21 10.76 5.39
CA ASP A 53 2.88 11.66 4.46
C ASP A 53 3.45 10.83 3.30
N CYS A 54 2.87 10.98 2.11
CA CYS A 54 3.17 10.15 0.96
C CYS A 54 4.06 10.85 -0.05
N ASP A 55 4.92 10.09 -0.74
CA ASP A 55 5.59 10.60 -1.95
C ASP A 55 4.54 11.09 -2.97
N ASP A 56 4.81 12.19 -3.68
CA ASP A 56 3.88 12.75 -4.71
C ASP A 56 3.52 11.76 -5.83
N ARG A 57 4.39 10.78 -6.09
CA ARG A 57 4.23 9.75 -7.12
C ARG A 57 5.11 8.54 -6.84
N ALA A 58 4.78 7.41 -7.46
CA ALA A 58 5.62 6.22 -7.44
C ALA A 58 6.99 6.50 -8.10
N ARG A 59 8.07 6.32 -7.32
CA ARG A 59 9.44 6.61 -7.77
C ARG A 59 10.50 5.68 -7.17
N ARG A 60 10.17 4.95 -6.09
CA ARG A 60 11.09 4.02 -5.42
C ARG A 60 10.88 2.61 -5.97
N LYS A 61 11.81 1.68 -5.76
CA LYS A 61 11.64 0.25 -6.14
C LYS A 61 11.13 -0.63 -4.98
N SER A 62 11.18 -0.09 -3.76
CA SER A 62 10.84 -0.70 -2.48
C SER A 62 10.61 0.43 -1.45
N CYS A 63 9.89 0.12 -0.37
CA CYS A 63 9.75 0.97 0.81
C CYS A 63 10.54 0.34 1.95
N GLU A 64 11.78 0.77 2.13
CA GLU A 64 12.76 0.14 3.05
C GLU A 64 12.90 0.89 4.38
N SER A 65 12.27 2.06 4.52
CA SER A 65 12.25 2.80 5.78
C SER A 65 11.39 2.06 6.81
N ASN A 66 11.90 1.94 8.03
CA ASN A 66 11.21 1.30 9.15
C ASN A 66 9.88 2.00 9.48
N ASP A 67 9.79 3.30 9.21
CA ASP A 67 8.60 4.11 9.46
C ASP A 67 7.75 4.36 8.20
N SER A 68 7.98 3.56 7.15
CA SER A 68 7.24 3.66 5.89
C SER A 68 6.38 2.44 5.60
N TRP A 69 5.33 2.68 4.80
CA TRP A 69 4.56 1.62 4.16
C TRP A 69 4.28 1.90 2.69
N VAL A 70 3.73 0.89 2.00
CA VAL A 70 3.40 0.96 0.58
C VAL A 70 2.10 1.75 0.38
N GLY A 71 2.17 2.99 -0.10
CA GLY A 71 0.97 3.76 -0.44
C GLY A 71 0.37 3.43 -1.81
N GLY A 72 1.11 2.73 -2.67
CA GLY A 72 0.66 2.33 -4.01
C GLY A 72 1.80 1.97 -4.94
N PHE A 73 1.47 1.69 -6.20
CA PHE A 73 2.46 1.43 -7.25
C PHE A 73 1.96 1.77 -8.65
N GLU A 74 2.93 2.05 -9.53
CA GLU A 74 2.72 2.30 -10.95
C GLU A 74 3.13 1.08 -11.79
N LYS A 75 2.17 0.55 -12.56
CA LYS A 75 2.28 -0.50 -13.58
C LYS A 75 2.34 0.09 -15.01
N GLY A 76 2.32 1.44 -15.12
CA GLY A 76 2.27 2.27 -16.34
C GLY A 76 3.32 1.91 -17.38
N HIS A 77 4.54 1.77 -16.87
CA HIS A 77 5.73 1.35 -17.57
C HIS A 77 5.55 -0.10 -18.04
N GLY A 78 5.04 -0.28 -19.27
CA GLY A 78 4.74 -1.59 -19.83
C GLY A 78 5.97 -2.51 -19.91
N ASN A 79 5.76 -3.77 -20.34
CA ASN A 79 6.82 -4.77 -20.55
C ASN A 79 7.65 -5.16 -19.32
N HIS A 80 7.03 -5.21 -18.13
CA HIS A 80 7.76 -5.56 -16.91
C HIS A 80 9.03 -4.72 -16.77
N GLU A 81 8.90 -3.40 -16.86
CA GLU A 81 9.87 -2.47 -16.28
C GLU A 81 9.83 -2.57 -14.74
N PRO A 82 10.83 -2.09 -13.98
CA PRO A 82 10.79 -2.14 -12.52
C PRO A 82 9.45 -1.63 -11.99
N LEU A 83 8.84 -2.33 -11.03
CA LEU A 83 7.67 -1.80 -10.35
C LEU A 83 8.12 -0.61 -9.51
N TYR A 84 7.60 0.57 -9.84
CA TYR A 84 7.79 1.74 -9.00
C TYR A 84 6.71 1.79 -7.93
N VAL A 85 7.13 1.93 -6.68
CA VAL A 85 6.26 2.05 -5.51
C VAL A 85 6.24 3.49 -5.01
N LEU A 86 5.07 3.88 -4.52
CA LEU A 86 4.84 5.09 -3.73
C LEU A 86 4.90 4.67 -2.27
N CYS A 87 5.78 5.31 -1.49
CA CYS A 87 5.91 5.06 -0.06
C CYS A 87 5.26 6.19 0.71
N CYS A 88 4.63 5.86 1.82
CA CYS A 88 4.12 6.82 2.78
C CYS A 88 4.81 6.60 4.12
N GLU A 89 5.20 7.69 4.77
CA GLU A 89 5.80 7.67 6.10
C GLU A 89 4.70 7.92 7.15
N PHE A 90 4.78 7.17 8.25
CA PHE A 90 3.93 7.33 9.42
C PHE A 90 4.80 7.29 10.67
N GLU A 91 4.87 8.42 11.37
CA GLU A 91 5.75 8.59 12.54
C GLU A 91 5.50 7.53 13.60
N GLY A 92 6.57 6.84 14.02
CA GLY A 92 6.52 5.78 15.02
C GLY A 92 5.92 4.46 14.52
N LEU A 93 5.69 4.28 13.21
CA LEU A 93 5.18 3.01 12.67
C LEU A 93 5.98 1.82 13.21
N ALA A 94 7.31 1.88 13.23
CA ALA A 94 8.14 0.80 13.75
C ALA A 94 7.91 0.52 15.24
N ASP A 95 7.72 1.57 16.04
CA ASP A 95 7.53 1.51 17.49
C ASP A 95 6.12 0.98 17.86
N HIS A 96 5.11 1.33 17.07
CA HIS A 96 3.70 0.98 17.29
C HIS A 96 3.27 -0.32 16.58
N SER A 97 4.21 -1.07 16.03
CA SER A 97 3.91 -2.31 15.30
C SER A 97 4.93 -3.41 15.55
N SER A 98 4.50 -4.65 15.31
CA SER A 98 5.38 -5.82 15.28
C SER A 98 5.58 -6.34 13.85
N PRO A 99 6.76 -6.86 13.49
CA PRO A 99 6.92 -7.60 12.24
C PRO A 99 6.07 -8.87 12.28
N LEU A 100 5.38 -9.17 11.17
CA LEU A 100 4.50 -10.33 11.05
C LEU A 100 5.01 -11.32 9.99
N TYR A 101 5.14 -10.86 8.74
CA TYR A 101 5.56 -11.71 7.63
C TYR A 101 6.62 -11.03 6.76
N GLN A 102 7.53 -11.82 6.23
CA GLN A 102 8.33 -11.50 5.06
C GLN A 102 8.25 -12.69 4.12
N THR A 103 7.64 -12.51 2.94
CA THR A 103 7.32 -13.65 2.07
C THR A 103 7.30 -13.26 0.60
N ILE A 104 7.28 -14.28 -0.24
CA ILE A 104 7.20 -14.18 -1.69
C ILE A 104 5.77 -14.49 -2.13
N ILE A 105 5.20 -13.62 -2.97
CA ILE A 105 3.94 -13.84 -3.67
C ILE A 105 4.21 -14.10 -5.16
N LYS A 106 3.69 -15.21 -5.66
CA LYS A 106 3.83 -15.65 -7.05
C LYS A 106 2.56 -15.36 -7.86
N PRO A 107 2.63 -15.38 -9.20
CA PRO A 107 1.45 -15.27 -10.04
C PRO A 107 0.37 -16.30 -9.68
N GLY A 108 -0.88 -15.85 -9.56
CA GLY A 108 -2.03 -16.64 -9.13
C GLY A 108 -2.23 -16.73 -7.60
N GLN A 109 -1.44 -16.01 -6.81
CA GLN A 109 -1.54 -15.99 -5.35
C GLN A 109 -2.06 -14.65 -4.84
N TYR A 110 -2.58 -14.66 -3.62
CA TYR A 110 -3.01 -13.48 -2.91
C TYR A 110 -2.57 -13.53 -1.44
N PHE A 111 -2.59 -12.36 -0.81
CA PHE A 111 -2.41 -12.16 0.61
C PHE A 111 -3.45 -11.15 1.07
N GLU A 112 -4.04 -11.44 2.23
CA GLU A 112 -5.01 -10.59 2.89
C GLU A 112 -4.62 -10.49 4.37
N GLY A 113 -4.34 -9.26 4.81
CA GLY A 113 -4.08 -8.95 6.20
C GLY A 113 -5.37 -8.89 7.02
N GLU A 114 -5.25 -9.10 8.33
CA GLU A 114 -6.39 -9.11 9.24
C GLU A 114 -6.59 -7.75 9.92
N GLU A 115 -7.85 -7.38 10.18
CA GLU A 115 -8.19 -6.46 11.27
C GLU A 115 -8.64 -7.31 12.46
N GLN A 116 -7.94 -7.20 13.59
CA GLN A 116 -8.29 -7.92 14.80
C GLN A 116 -9.13 -7.03 15.70
N ALA A 117 -10.32 -7.49 16.03
CA ALA A 117 -11.22 -6.84 16.96
C ALA A 117 -11.30 -7.60 18.28
N GLU A 118 -11.53 -6.87 19.37
CA GLU A 118 -11.84 -7.46 20.66
C GLU A 118 -13.29 -7.97 20.67
N GLU A 119 -13.50 -9.23 21.04
CA GLU A 119 -14.80 -9.93 20.89
C GLU A 119 -15.95 -9.25 21.65
N GLU A 120 -15.67 -8.69 22.83
CA GLU A 120 -16.70 -8.10 23.70
C GLU A 120 -17.15 -6.71 23.23
N THR A 121 -16.22 -5.92 22.69
CA THR A 121 -16.44 -4.51 22.37
C THR A 121 -16.56 -4.24 20.86
N ASP A 122 -16.21 -5.23 20.03
CA ASP A 122 -16.04 -5.11 18.56
C ASP A 122 -15.08 -3.97 18.18
N THR A 123 -14.16 -3.62 19.08
CA THR A 123 -13.18 -2.56 18.84
C THR A 123 -11.95 -3.14 18.16
N VAL A 124 -11.55 -2.54 17.02
CA VAL A 124 -10.31 -2.93 16.33
C VAL A 124 -9.11 -2.60 17.23
N VAL A 125 -8.37 -3.65 17.63
CA VAL A 125 -7.18 -3.56 18.49
C VAL A 125 -5.88 -3.60 17.70
N SER A 126 -5.87 -4.21 16.51
CA SER A 126 -4.72 -4.20 15.61
C SER A 126 -5.12 -4.46 14.17
N PHE A 127 -4.25 -4.09 13.23
CA PHE A 127 -4.44 -4.39 11.81
C PHE A 127 -3.12 -4.61 11.10
N ASP A 128 -3.15 -5.41 10.04
CA ASP A 128 -1.98 -5.74 9.24
C ASP A 128 -1.76 -4.73 8.11
N VAL A 129 -0.51 -4.31 7.93
CA VAL A 129 -0.08 -3.32 6.94
C VAL A 129 1.13 -3.82 6.16
N ILE A 130 1.05 -3.73 4.83
CA ILE A 130 2.16 -4.04 3.93
C ILE A 130 3.14 -2.86 3.94
N THR A 131 4.29 -3.08 4.55
CA THR A 131 5.31 -2.04 4.75
C THR A 131 6.33 -1.98 3.64
N ASN A 132 6.58 -3.10 2.95
CA ASN A 132 7.45 -3.15 1.79
C ASN A 132 6.84 -4.03 0.70
N PHE A 133 7.07 -3.66 -0.56
CA PHE A 133 6.69 -4.43 -1.73
C PHE A 133 7.69 -4.16 -2.84
N LYS A 134 8.26 -5.23 -3.43
CA LYS A 134 9.17 -5.10 -4.57
C LYS A 134 9.02 -6.24 -5.55
N MET A 135 9.22 -5.91 -6.82
CA MET A 135 9.25 -6.90 -7.89
C MET A 135 10.62 -7.56 -7.96
N ILE A 136 10.64 -8.89 -8.06
CA ILE A 136 11.82 -9.70 -8.30
C ILE A 136 11.68 -10.36 -9.67
N ARG A 137 12.70 -10.17 -10.50
CA ARG A 137 12.87 -10.91 -11.77
C ARG A 137 13.87 -12.02 -11.56
N SER A 138 13.45 -13.24 -11.84
CA SER A 138 14.35 -14.37 -11.81
C SER A 138 15.20 -14.44 -13.10
N PRO A 139 16.28 -15.25 -13.10
CA PRO A 139 17.07 -15.49 -14.31
C PRO A 139 16.28 -16.12 -15.46
N ASN A 140 15.20 -16.85 -15.17
CA ASN A 140 14.34 -17.48 -16.19
C ASN A 140 13.24 -16.52 -16.71
N LEU A 141 13.35 -15.23 -16.40
CA LEU A 141 12.39 -14.17 -16.74
C LEU A 141 11.03 -14.28 -16.03
N SER A 142 10.88 -15.19 -15.07
CA SER A 142 9.69 -15.20 -14.21
C SER A 142 9.69 -14.01 -13.24
N ILE A 143 8.49 -13.53 -12.96
CA ILE A 143 8.25 -12.39 -12.07
C ILE A 143 7.48 -12.88 -10.85
N PHE A 144 7.98 -12.48 -9.69
CA PHE A 144 7.30 -12.63 -8.41
C PHE A 144 7.59 -11.41 -7.54
N TYR A 145 6.93 -11.31 -6.41
CA TYR A 145 7.03 -10.15 -5.53
C TYR A 145 7.48 -10.58 -4.15
N GLU A 146 8.35 -9.80 -3.54
CA GLU A 146 8.64 -9.92 -2.11
C GLU A 146 7.87 -8.82 -1.38
N MET A 147 7.24 -9.19 -0.27
CA MET A 147 6.51 -8.26 0.59
C MET A 147 6.87 -8.44 2.05
N THR A 148 6.75 -7.36 2.80
CA THR A 148 6.92 -7.33 4.25
C THR A 148 5.66 -6.77 4.89
N VAL A 149 5.15 -7.46 5.91
CA VAL A 149 3.91 -7.13 6.62
C VAL A 149 4.23 -6.90 8.09
N ARG A 150 3.65 -5.84 8.65
CA ARG A 150 3.69 -5.54 10.08
C ARG A 150 2.27 -5.46 10.63
N ARG A 151 2.10 -5.74 11.91
CA ARG A 151 0.84 -5.57 12.63
C ARG A 151 0.90 -4.31 13.47
N LEU A 152 0.12 -3.29 13.10
CA LEU A 152 0.00 -2.04 13.85
C LEU A 152 -0.97 -2.22 15.01
N ARG A 153 -0.58 -1.79 16.21
CA ARG A 153 -1.36 -1.95 17.44
C ARG A 153 -2.06 -0.65 17.79
N CYS A 154 -3.39 -0.65 17.75
CA CYS A 154 -4.20 0.56 17.92
C CYS A 154 -3.99 1.23 19.29
N TYR A 155 -3.81 0.43 20.33
CA TYR A 155 -3.63 0.91 21.71
C TYR A 155 -2.26 1.55 21.98
N GLU A 156 -1.30 1.38 21.07
CA GLU A 156 0.02 2.00 21.17
C GLU A 156 0.11 3.33 20.42
N LEU A 157 -0.87 3.61 19.54
CA LEU A 157 -0.83 4.81 18.70
C LEU A 157 -0.99 6.09 19.53
N PRO A 158 -0.23 7.15 19.21
CA PRO A 158 -0.38 8.43 19.89
C PRO A 158 -1.80 8.99 19.66
N PRO A 159 -2.34 9.75 20.62
CA PRO A 159 -3.65 10.37 20.46
C PRO A 159 -3.64 11.29 19.24
N VAL A 160 -4.77 11.31 18.50
CA VAL A 160 -4.91 12.23 17.37
C VAL A 160 -5.03 13.65 17.93
N ASP A 161 -3.97 14.45 17.77
CA ASP A 161 -4.05 15.88 18.04
C ASP A 161 -5.14 16.51 17.19
N LYS A 162 -6.16 17.07 17.84
CA LYS A 162 -7.25 17.77 17.13
C LYS A 162 -6.74 18.98 16.31
N ILE A 163 -5.50 19.44 16.53
CA ILE A 163 -5.02 20.77 16.16
C ILE A 163 -4.09 20.80 14.91
N LYS A 164 -3.56 19.67 14.40
CA LYS A 164 -2.71 19.71 13.18
C LYS A 164 -3.46 19.92 11.85
N ARG A 165 -4.77 20.22 11.86
CA ARG A 165 -5.51 20.66 10.63
C ARG A 165 -5.18 22.09 10.20
N VAL A 166 -4.50 22.88 11.02
CA VAL A 166 -4.20 24.28 10.68
C VAL A 166 -2.87 24.33 9.93
N ARG A 167 -2.99 24.48 8.59
CA ARG A 167 -1.95 24.81 7.59
C ARG A 167 -1.26 23.63 6.88
N ARG A 168 -1.95 23.08 5.87
CA ARG A 168 -1.38 22.72 4.56
C ARG A 168 -2.51 22.73 3.52
N TRP A 169 -3.01 23.91 3.22
CA TRP A 169 -3.59 24.18 1.90
C TRP A 169 -2.70 25.29 1.31
N PRO A 170 -2.07 25.06 0.14
CA PRO A 170 -1.32 26.10 -0.55
C PRO A 170 -2.24 27.27 -0.93
#